data_AF-A0A975S702-F1
#
_entry.id   AF-A0A975S702-F1
#
_cell.length_a   1.000
_cell.length_b   1.000
_cell.length_c   1.000
_cell.angle_alpha   90.00
_cell.angle_beta   90.00
_cell.angle_gamma   90.00
#
_symmetry.space_group_name_H-M   'P 1'
#
loop_
_entity.id
_entity.type
_entity.pdbx_description
1 polymer ?
#
loop_
_entity_poly.entity_id
_entity_poly.type
_entity_poly.pdbx_seq_one_letter_code
_entity_poly.pdbx_strand_id
1 'polypeptide(L)'
;MDSHPGDDSPEPAWDSVLSHRPPEERGAIGGRFEAAGLSAEQVRTVLADGGDRLYAAAVEGSPGWADPFGGTLAAALLAAEVGALAAQLGRRASGIRSLAAADLLEDFSAVTVAEELGVSRQKIYEIARGGLRGPHLDTVPWRSP
;
A
#
# COMPACT_ATOMS: atom_id res chain seq x y z
N MET A 1 30.16 -19.80 25.04
CA MET A 1 30.13 -20.03 23.57
C MET A 1 28.66 -20.16 23.27
N ASP A 2 28.01 -18.99 23.24
CA ASP A 2 26.57 -18.88 23.43
C ASP A 2 25.97 -18.52 22.07
N SER A 3 25.46 -19.54 21.41
CA SER A 3 24.73 -19.41 20.16
C SER A 3 23.43 -18.66 20.44
N HIS A 4 23.35 -17.40 20.00
CA HIS A 4 22.07 -16.76 19.78
C HIS A 4 21.31 -17.55 18.69
N PRO A 5 20.05 -17.95 18.92
CA PRO A 5 19.21 -18.37 17.82
C PRO A 5 18.92 -17.09 17.02
N GLY A 6 19.67 -16.89 15.95
CA GLY A 6 19.29 -15.92 14.93
C GLY A 6 17.87 -16.28 14.49
N ASP A 7 17.01 -15.28 14.46
CA ASP A 7 15.70 -15.34 13.81
C ASP A 7 15.95 -15.64 12.33
N ASP A 8 16.11 -16.92 11.99
CA ASP A 8 16.41 -17.47 10.66
C ASP A 8 15.13 -17.51 9.81
N SER A 9 14.29 -16.49 10.00
CA SER A 9 13.17 -16.20 9.12
C SER A 9 13.77 -15.81 7.77
N PRO A 10 13.46 -16.54 6.67
CA PRO A 10 14.03 -16.22 5.37
C PRO A 10 13.73 -14.76 5.01
N GLU A 11 14.75 -14.02 4.54
CA GLU A 11 14.55 -12.66 4.08
C GLU A 11 13.38 -12.61 3.09
N PRO A 12 12.46 -11.63 3.24
CA PRO A 12 11.30 -11.58 2.38
C PRO A 12 11.73 -11.40 0.92
N ALA A 13 11.25 -12.27 0.04
CA ALA A 13 11.50 -12.13 -1.39
C ALA A 13 10.87 -10.82 -1.89
N TRP A 14 11.59 -10.10 -2.78
CA TRP A 14 11.09 -8.88 -3.42
C TRP A 14 9.72 -9.06 -4.07
N ASP A 15 9.44 -10.23 -4.62
CA ASP A 15 8.13 -10.55 -5.21
C ASP A 15 6.98 -10.47 -4.21
N SER A 16 7.22 -10.82 -2.94
CA SER A 16 6.24 -10.74 -1.87
C SER A 16 6.04 -9.29 -1.42
N VAL A 17 7.13 -8.56 -1.17
CA VAL A 17 7.11 -7.16 -0.72
C VAL A 17 6.46 -6.25 -1.76
N LEU A 18 6.76 -6.49 -3.03
CA LEU A 18 6.28 -5.72 -4.18
C LEU A 18 5.07 -6.38 -4.86
N SER A 19 4.32 -7.23 -4.15
CA SER A 19 3.12 -7.90 -4.68
C SER A 19 2.05 -6.93 -5.21
N HIS A 20 2.09 -5.67 -4.78
CA HIS A 20 1.22 -4.58 -5.25
C HIS A 20 1.65 -3.94 -6.58
N ARG A 21 2.83 -4.31 -7.10
CA ARG A 21 3.36 -3.90 -8.39
C ARG A 21 3.10 -4.97 -9.46
N PRO A 22 3.00 -4.58 -10.75
CA PRO A 22 2.98 -5.52 -11.86
C PRO A 22 4.20 -6.46 -11.81
N PRO A 23 4.04 -7.78 -12.01
CA PRO A 23 5.13 -8.75 -11.92
C PRO A 23 6.36 -8.37 -12.73
N GLU A 24 6.17 -7.83 -13.93
CA GLU A 24 7.22 -7.40 -14.86
C GLU A 24 8.03 -6.19 -14.36
N GLU A 25 7.50 -5.40 -13.43
CA GLU A 25 8.18 -4.22 -12.87
C GLU A 25 8.95 -4.53 -11.58
N ARG A 26 8.61 -5.63 -10.88
CA ARG A 26 9.12 -5.93 -9.53
C ARG A 26 10.64 -6.02 -9.48
N GLY A 27 11.26 -6.71 -10.44
CA GLY A 27 12.72 -6.84 -10.50
C GLY A 27 13.44 -5.50 -10.65
N ALA A 28 12.93 -4.62 -11.51
CA ALA A 28 13.50 -3.29 -11.72
C ALA A 28 13.27 -2.34 -10.53
N ILE A 29 12.18 -2.52 -9.78
CA ILE A 29 11.93 -1.79 -8.54
C ILE A 29 12.84 -2.30 -7.41
N GLY A 30 12.93 -3.61 -7.21
CA GLY A 30 13.82 -4.24 -6.23
C GLY A 30 15.27 -3.82 -6.43
N GLY A 31 15.78 -3.89 -7.66
CA GLY A 31 17.15 -3.45 -7.97
C GLY A 31 17.42 -1.96 -7.68
N ARG A 32 16.40 -1.09 -7.72
CA ARG A 32 16.54 0.32 -7.32
C ARG A 32 16.66 0.49 -5.81
N PHE A 33 15.94 -0.32 -5.04
CA PHE A 33 16.08 -0.34 -3.58
C PHE A 33 17.46 -0.87 -3.17
N GLU A 34 17.90 -1.97 -3.77
CA GLU A 34 19.22 -2.55 -3.52
C GLU A 34 20.35 -1.57 -3.86
N ALA A 35 20.26 -0.89 -5.01
CA ALA A 35 21.21 0.14 -5.41
C ALA A 35 21.24 1.36 -4.45
N ALA A 36 20.15 1.60 -3.73
CA ALA A 36 20.05 2.62 -2.68
C ALA A 36 20.45 2.08 -1.29
N GLY A 37 20.93 0.83 -1.19
CA GLY A 37 21.36 0.21 0.06
C GLY A 37 20.21 -0.29 0.94
N LEU A 38 19.01 -0.45 0.38
CA LEU A 38 17.83 -0.94 1.09
C LEU A 38 17.61 -2.44 0.85
N SER A 39 17.34 -3.17 1.93
CA SER A 39 16.89 -4.56 1.87
C SER A 39 15.37 -4.65 1.70
N ALA A 40 14.90 -5.81 1.22
CA ALA A 40 13.47 -6.10 1.13
C ALA A 40 12.76 -5.99 2.49
N GLU A 41 13.45 -6.32 3.58
CA GLU A 41 12.94 -6.20 4.95
C GLU A 41 12.66 -4.75 5.36
N GLN A 42 13.59 -3.84 5.03
CA GLN A 42 13.42 -2.43 5.34
C GLN A 42 12.22 -1.84 4.58
N VAL A 43 12.07 -2.19 3.31
CA VAL A 43 10.91 -1.78 2.50
C VAL A 43 9.63 -2.37 3.07
N ARG A 44 9.62 -3.66 3.43
CA ARG A 44 8.46 -4.32 4.07
C ARG A 44 8.04 -3.62 5.35
N THR A 45 8.98 -3.27 6.21
CA THR A 45 8.73 -2.58 7.48
C THR A 45 8.03 -1.24 7.25
N VAL A 46 8.52 -0.45 6.30
CA VAL A 46 7.92 0.85 5.95
C VAL A 46 6.55 0.70 5.30
N LEU A 47 6.33 -0.32 4.49
CA LEU A 47 5.01 -0.59 3.92
C LEU A 47 4.01 -1.04 5.00
N ALA A 48 4.47 -1.78 6.01
CA ALA A 48 3.63 -2.29 7.09
C ALA A 48 3.17 -1.20 8.07
N ASP A 49 4.00 -0.18 8.32
CA ASP A 49 3.61 1.00 9.13
C ASP A 49 3.00 2.14 8.30
N GLY A 50 2.80 1.93 6.98
CA GLY A 50 2.22 2.93 6.09
C GLY A 50 3.07 4.19 5.91
N GLY A 51 4.35 4.16 6.30
CA GLY A 51 5.24 5.32 6.27
C GLY A 51 5.17 6.20 7.52
N ASP A 52 4.56 5.77 8.62
CA ASP A 52 4.44 6.55 9.86
C ASP A 52 5.79 7.03 10.37
N ARG A 53 6.80 6.15 10.38
CA ARG A 53 8.16 6.51 10.81
C ARG A 53 8.83 7.51 9.88
N LEU A 54 8.62 7.39 8.57
CA LEU A 54 9.12 8.34 7.57
C LEU A 54 8.47 9.72 7.76
N TYR A 55 7.16 9.74 7.95
CA TYR A 55 6.41 10.97 8.19
C TYR A 55 6.87 11.67 9.47
N ALA A 56 7.02 10.93 10.57
CA ALA A 56 7.49 11.48 11.84
C ALA A 56 8.89 12.12 11.71
N ALA A 57 9.84 11.43 11.07
CA ALA A 57 11.19 11.96 10.85
C ALA A 57 11.19 13.19 9.92
N ALA A 58 10.39 13.18 8.86
CA ALA A 58 10.26 14.31 7.95
C ALA A 58 9.65 15.55 8.62
N VAL A 59 8.66 15.36 9.51
CA VAL A 59 8.04 16.44 10.30
C VAL A 59 8.99 17.01 11.34
N GLU A 60 9.79 16.17 12.00
CA GLU A 60 10.83 16.62 12.95
C GLU A 60 11.84 17.55 12.25
N GLY A 61 12.20 17.24 11.01
CA GLY A 61 12.98 18.13 10.14
C GLY A 61 14.44 18.33 10.57
N SER A 62 14.94 17.49 11.48
CA SER A 62 16.32 17.51 11.95
C SER A 62 17.30 17.35 10.77
N PRO A 63 18.46 18.06 10.77
CA PRO A 63 19.50 17.78 9.79
C PRO A 63 19.88 16.28 9.80
N GLY A 64 19.89 15.65 8.62
CA GLY A 64 20.12 14.20 8.53
C GLY A 64 18.91 13.32 8.87
N TRP A 65 17.68 13.86 8.90
CA TRP A 65 16.46 13.10 9.20
C TRP A 65 16.28 11.82 8.37
N ALA A 66 16.85 11.79 7.15
CA ALA A 66 16.75 10.66 6.24
C ALA A 66 17.83 9.58 6.47
N ASP A 67 18.86 9.86 7.27
CA ASP A 67 19.99 8.95 7.50
C ASP A 67 19.55 7.58 8.06
N PRO A 68 18.58 7.48 9.00
CA PRO A 68 18.06 6.20 9.47
C PRO A 68 17.43 5.33 8.38
N PHE A 69 17.08 5.94 7.24
CA PHE A 69 16.45 5.28 6.09
C PHE A 69 17.42 5.04 4.93
N GLY A 70 18.73 5.29 5.10
CA GLY A 70 19.72 5.18 4.03
C GLY A 70 19.93 6.49 3.23
N GLY A 71 19.50 7.62 3.78
CA GLY A 71 19.64 8.95 3.18
C GLY A 71 18.47 9.36 2.30
N THR A 72 18.54 10.58 1.76
CA THR A 72 17.39 11.25 1.11
C THR A 72 16.83 10.49 -0.10
N LEU A 73 17.69 9.84 -0.91
CA LEU A 73 17.23 9.05 -2.05
C LEU A 73 16.43 7.82 -1.58
N ALA A 74 16.95 7.11 -0.58
CA ALA A 74 16.30 5.94 -0.02
C ALA A 74 14.95 6.32 0.62
N ALA A 75 14.90 7.42 1.40
CA ALA A 75 13.65 7.94 1.95
C ALA A 75 12.63 8.32 0.86
N ALA A 76 13.06 8.93 -0.24
CA ALA A 76 12.19 9.27 -1.37
C ALA A 76 11.64 8.02 -2.09
N LEU A 77 12.47 7.00 -2.30
CA LEU A 77 12.04 5.72 -2.88
C LEU A 77 11.01 5.02 -1.99
N LEU A 78 11.25 4.98 -0.68
CA LEU A 78 10.35 4.39 0.30
C LEU A 78 8.99 5.12 0.31
N ALA A 79 8.99 6.45 0.36
CA ALA A 79 7.76 7.25 0.30
C ALA A 79 6.99 7.03 -1.02
N ALA A 80 7.70 6.90 -2.14
CA ALA A 80 7.08 6.59 -3.44
C ALA A 80 6.40 5.21 -3.43
N GLU A 81 6.98 4.21 -2.77
CA GLU A 81 6.39 2.87 -2.66
C GLU A 81 5.16 2.86 -1.77
N VAL A 82 5.19 3.58 -0.64
CA VAL A 82 4.01 3.81 0.21
C VAL A 82 2.87 4.41 -0.60
N GLY A 83 3.15 5.43 -1.42
CA GLY A 83 2.16 6.05 -2.31
C GLY A 83 1.61 5.08 -3.35
N ALA A 84 2.44 4.22 -3.92
CA ALA A 84 2.01 3.22 -4.90
C ALA A 84 1.11 2.14 -4.28
N LEU A 85 1.46 1.65 -3.10
CA LEU A 85 0.64 0.74 -2.31
C LEU A 85 -0.70 1.39 -1.97
N ALA A 86 -0.69 2.62 -1.46
CA ALA A 86 -1.91 3.35 -1.11
C ALA A 86 -2.83 3.54 -2.31
N ALA A 87 -2.28 3.85 -3.49
CA ALA A 87 -3.06 3.94 -4.72
C ALA A 87 -3.72 2.61 -5.09
N GLN A 88 -3.03 1.48 -4.92
CA GLN A 88 -3.60 0.16 -5.20
C GLN A 88 -4.69 -0.23 -4.19
N LEU A 89 -4.47 0.06 -2.91
CA LEU A 89 -5.49 -0.12 -1.87
C LEU A 89 -6.73 0.75 -2.13
N GLY A 90 -6.53 2.01 -2.55
CA GLY A 90 -7.60 2.92 -2.93
C GLY A 90 -8.42 2.42 -4.12
N ARG A 91 -7.77 1.90 -5.18
CA ARG A 91 -8.45 1.27 -6.31
C ARG A 91 -9.29 0.06 -5.88
N ARG A 92 -8.73 -0.80 -5.02
CA ARG A 92 -9.45 -1.96 -4.48
C ARG A 92 -10.66 -1.54 -3.65
N ALA A 93 -10.49 -0.61 -2.71
CA ALA A 93 -11.57 -0.10 -1.88
C ALA A 93 -12.67 0.56 -2.73
N SER A 94 -12.30 1.31 -3.76
CA SER A 94 -13.26 1.90 -4.71
C SER A 94 -14.09 0.83 -5.42
N GLY A 95 -13.46 -0.25 -5.91
CA GLY A 95 -14.17 -1.34 -6.57
C GLY A 95 -15.11 -2.11 -5.64
N ILE A 96 -14.69 -2.39 -4.40
CA ILE A 96 -15.55 -2.98 -3.36
C ILE A 96 -16.75 -2.07 -3.08
N ARG A 97 -16.51 -0.76 -2.90
CA ARG A 97 -17.56 0.22 -2.68
C ARG A 97 -18.54 0.30 -3.85
N SER A 98 -18.05 0.19 -5.08
CA SER A 98 -18.89 0.14 -6.28
C SER A 98 -19.83 -1.05 -6.29
N LEU A 99 -19.34 -2.25 -5.97
CA LEU A 99 -20.17 -3.46 -5.87
C LEU A 99 -21.21 -3.32 -4.76
N ALA A 100 -20.78 -2.99 -3.55
CA ALA A 100 -21.69 -2.84 -2.41
C ALA A 100 -22.76 -1.76 -2.65
N ALA A 101 -22.41 -0.66 -3.33
CA ALA A 101 -23.37 0.38 -3.70
C ALA A 101 -24.38 -0.11 -4.75
N ALA A 102 -23.99 -0.99 -5.68
CA ALA A 102 -24.93 -1.58 -6.63
C ALA A 102 -25.93 -2.49 -5.91
N ASP A 103 -25.45 -3.39 -5.05
CA ASP A 103 -26.30 -4.31 -4.29
C ASP A 103 -27.28 -3.55 -3.38
N LEU A 104 -26.80 -2.53 -2.66
CA LEU A 104 -27.66 -1.69 -1.80
C LEU A 104 -28.75 -0.95 -2.58
N LEU A 105 -28.53 -0.60 -3.85
CA LEU A 105 -29.54 0.05 -4.69
C LEU A 105 -30.62 -0.91 -5.20
N GLU A 106 -30.43 -2.24 -5.05
CA GLU A 106 -31.48 -3.22 -5.31
C GLU A 106 -32.50 -3.28 -4.17
N ASP A 107 -32.03 -3.12 -2.93
CA ASP A 107 -32.84 -3.24 -1.71
C ASP A 107 -33.36 -1.91 -1.16
N PHE A 108 -32.64 -0.81 -1.41
CA PHE A 108 -32.92 0.50 -0.79
C PHE A 108 -33.03 1.62 -1.82
N SER A 109 -33.69 2.72 -1.40
CA SER A 109 -33.76 3.92 -2.23
C SER A 109 -32.37 4.58 -2.36
N ALA A 110 -32.09 5.16 -3.52
CA ALA A 110 -30.84 5.89 -3.75
C ALA A 110 -30.63 7.10 -2.83
N VAL A 111 -31.68 7.66 -2.23
CA VAL A 111 -31.56 8.73 -1.24
C VAL A 111 -31.01 8.17 0.06
N THR A 112 -31.62 7.09 0.56
CA THR A 112 -31.21 6.40 1.78
C THR A 112 -29.74 5.95 1.69
N VAL A 113 -29.36 5.28 0.60
CA VAL A 113 -27.98 4.81 0.41
C VAL A 113 -26.99 5.97 0.32
N ALA A 114 -27.38 7.08 -0.32
CA ALA A 114 -26.51 8.25 -0.46
C ALA A 114 -26.30 8.97 0.89
N GLU A 115 -27.34 9.10 1.70
CA GLU A 115 -27.27 9.67 3.06
C GLU A 115 -26.33 8.85 3.96
N GLU A 116 -26.52 7.52 4.01
CA GLU A 116 -25.68 6.61 4.82
C GLU A 116 -24.20 6.64 4.38
N LEU A 117 -23.94 6.75 3.07
CA LEU A 117 -22.59 6.80 2.52
C LEU A 117 -21.99 8.21 2.46
N GLY A 118 -22.71 9.24 2.95
CA GLY A 118 -22.25 10.62 2.98
C GLY A 118 -21.93 11.20 1.60
N VAL A 119 -22.69 10.82 0.57
CA VAL A 119 -22.50 11.28 -0.81
C VAL A 119 -23.80 11.83 -1.41
N SER A 120 -23.71 12.49 -2.56
CA SER A 120 -24.92 12.90 -3.27
C SER A 120 -25.61 11.72 -3.94
N ARG A 121 -26.93 11.85 -4.18
CA ARG A 121 -27.71 10.87 -4.95
C ARG A 121 -27.15 10.65 -6.37
N GLN A 122 -26.63 11.67 -7.03
CA GLN A 122 -25.98 11.47 -8.32
C GLN A 122 -24.72 10.61 -8.16
N LYS A 123 -23.94 10.89 -7.12
CA LYS A 123 -22.67 10.21 -6.88
C LYS A 123 -22.86 8.73 -6.57
N ILE A 124 -23.95 8.33 -5.91
CA ILE A 124 -24.18 6.90 -5.62
C ILE A 124 -24.36 6.08 -6.91
N TYR A 125 -25.05 6.63 -7.92
CA TYR A 125 -25.16 5.94 -9.21
C TYR A 125 -23.85 5.93 -10.00
N GLU A 126 -23.03 6.98 -9.88
CA GLU A 126 -21.67 6.96 -10.46
C GLU A 126 -20.81 5.87 -9.82
N ILE A 127 -20.86 5.75 -8.49
CA ILE A 127 -20.13 4.72 -7.73
C ILE A 127 -20.61 3.33 -8.16
N ALA A 128 -21.92 3.08 -8.17
CA ALA A 128 -22.48 1.76 -8.51
C ALA A 128 -22.11 1.29 -9.93
N ARG A 129 -21.98 2.21 -10.90
CA ARG A 129 -21.56 1.88 -12.29
C ARG A 129 -20.08 1.53 -12.42
N GLY A 130 -19.27 1.87 -11.42
CA GLY A 130 -17.83 1.64 -11.42
C GLY A 130 -17.47 0.16 -11.52
N GLY A 131 -18.19 -0.69 -10.78
CA GLY A 131 -17.89 -2.13 -10.64
C GLY A 131 -16.47 -2.42 -10.12
N LEU A 132 -16.11 -3.70 -10.08
CA LEU A 132 -14.76 -4.17 -9.77
C LEU A 132 -13.95 -4.20 -11.09
N ARG A 133 -13.17 -3.15 -11.38
CA ARG A 133 -12.43 -3.01 -12.64
C ARG A 133 -10.91 -2.94 -12.42
N GLY A 134 -10.18 -3.72 -13.22
CA GLY A 134 -8.72 -3.72 -13.33
C GLY A 134 -8.04 -4.76 -12.42
N PRO A 135 -6.75 -5.06 -12.65
CA PRO A 135 -6.00 -5.99 -11.79
C PRO A 135 -5.91 -5.39 -10.40
N HIS A 136 -6.66 -5.97 -9.47
CA HIS A 136 -6.57 -5.63 -8.07
C HIS A 136 -5.45 -6.44 -7.43
N LEU A 137 -4.88 -5.89 -6.38
CA LEU A 137 -3.98 -6.61 -5.52
C LEU A 137 -4.79 -7.68 -4.78
N ASP A 138 -4.48 -8.94 -5.05
CA ASP A 138 -5.16 -10.11 -4.45
C ASP A 138 -5.02 -10.09 -2.92
N THR A 139 -3.80 -9.85 -2.42
CA THR A 139 -3.49 -9.82 -0.98
C THR A 139 -2.54 -8.68 -0.62
N VAL A 140 -2.68 -8.12 0.58
CA VAL A 140 -1.72 -7.12 1.09
C VAL A 140 -0.32 -7.72 1.27
N PRO A 141 0.76 -6.95 1.04
CA PRO A 141 2.14 -7.47 1.10
C PRO A 141 2.55 -8.06 2.46
N TRP A 142 1.89 -7.66 3.55
CA TRP A 142 2.15 -8.13 4.92
C TRP A 142 1.26 -9.30 5.36
N ARG A 143 0.37 -9.81 4.51
CA ARG A 143 -0.39 -11.01 4.86
C ARG A 143 0.55 -12.21 4.67
N SER A 144 0.95 -12.86 5.76
CA SER A 144 1.61 -14.16 5.66
C SER A 144 0.63 -15.17 5.02
N PRO A 145 1.10 -16.07 4.13
CA PRO A 145 0.30 -17.21 3.70
C PRO A 145 -0.06 -18.13 4.88
#